data_AF-A0A248XI39-F1
#
_entry.id   AF-A0A248XI39-F1
#
_cell.length_a   1.000
_cell.length_b   1.000
_cell.length_c   1.000
_cell.angle_alpha   90.00
_cell.angle_beta   90.00
_cell.angle_gamma   90.00
#
_symmetry.space_group_name_H-M   'P 1'
#
loop_
_entity.id
_entity.type
_entity.pdbx_description
1 polymer ?
#
loop_
_entity_poly.entity_id
_entity_poly.type
_entity_poly.pdbx_seq_one_letter_code
_entity_poly.pdbx_strand_id
1 'polypeptide(L)'
;ILQSELGDLIHPDGWLPWDGQMYLNTLTYSEFGNRGPGAIMEKRVKWKGVKNSDISRAKKFSSQGFMKAADWVPRTGVPLNADLIDVKS
;
A
#
# COMPACT_ATOMS: atom_id res chain seq x y z
N ILE A 1 -1.36 0.77 -0.85
CA ILE A 1 -0.68 2.05 -0.53
C ILE A 1 0.32 1.79 0.59
N LEU A 2 1.59 2.08 0.37
CA LEU A 2 2.66 1.78 1.32
C LEU A 2 3.45 3.06 1.63
N GLN A 3 3.76 3.32 2.90
CA GLN A 3 4.71 4.35 3.37
C GLN A 3 4.45 5.77 2.82
N SER A 4 3.19 6.11 2.59
CA SER A 4 2.78 7.37 1.99
C SER A 4 2.20 8.33 3.02
N GLU A 5 2.26 9.63 2.73
CA GLU A 5 1.52 10.64 3.49
C GLU A 5 0.13 10.82 2.88
N LEU A 6 -0.91 10.59 3.68
CA LEU A 6 -2.30 10.71 3.28
C LEU A 6 -2.91 11.94 3.95
N GLY A 7 -3.30 12.92 3.14
CA GLY A 7 -4.01 14.12 3.58
C GLY A 7 -5.44 13.82 4.05
N ASP A 8 -6.06 14.81 4.68
CA ASP A 8 -7.41 14.74 5.24
C ASP A 8 -8.52 14.65 4.17
N LEU A 9 -8.17 14.90 2.90
CA LEU A 9 -9.03 14.66 1.75
C LEU A 9 -9.51 13.20 1.63
N ILE A 10 -8.75 12.24 2.17
CA ILE A 10 -9.11 10.82 2.08
C ILE A 10 -10.30 10.53 3.00
N HIS A 11 -11.42 10.15 2.41
CA HIS A 11 -12.61 9.75 3.16
C HIS A 11 -12.27 8.58 4.12
N PRO A 12 -12.82 8.54 5.36
CA PRO A 12 -12.48 7.51 6.34
C PRO A 12 -12.70 6.07 5.85
N ASP A 13 -13.68 5.85 4.97
CA ASP A 13 -13.96 4.55 4.32
C ASP A 13 -12.80 4.08 3.43
N GLY A 14 -12.01 5.02 2.89
CA GLY A 14 -10.79 4.83 2.09
C GLY A 14 -11.03 4.38 0.66
N TRP A 15 -11.90 3.38 0.45
CA TRP A 15 -12.12 2.75 -0.84
C TRP A 15 -13.59 2.85 -1.24
N LEU A 16 -13.85 3.03 -2.53
CA LEU A 16 -15.19 3.13 -3.09
C LEU A 16 -15.49 1.90 -3.97
N PRO A 17 -16.70 1.30 -3.89
CA PRO A 17 -17.06 0.22 -4.79
C PRO A 17 -17.06 0.73 -6.23
N TRP A 18 -16.67 -0.13 -7.16
CA TRP A 18 -16.77 0.15 -8.59
C TRP A 18 -18.24 0.13 -9.04
N ASP A 19 -18.92 -1.00 -8.81
CA ASP A 19 -20.33 -1.22 -9.12
C ASP A 19 -20.92 -2.21 -8.12
N GLY A 20 -21.74 -1.70 -7.19
CA GLY A 20 -22.35 -2.50 -6.14
C GLY A 20 -21.34 -3.37 -5.36
N GLN A 21 -21.56 -4.69 -5.38
CA GLN A 21 -20.71 -5.66 -4.71
C GLN A 21 -19.65 -6.31 -5.61
N MET A 22 -19.51 -5.83 -6.85
CA MET A 22 -18.57 -6.41 -7.81
C MET A 22 -17.14 -6.37 -7.27
N TYR A 23 -16.45 -7.51 -7.32
CA TYR A 23 -15.06 -7.72 -6.89
C TYR A 23 -14.71 -7.45 -5.43
N LEU A 24 -15.65 -7.01 -4.57
CA LEU A 24 -15.35 -6.71 -3.16
C LEU A 24 -14.76 -7.90 -2.39
N ASN A 25 -15.05 -9.12 -2.86
CA ASN A 25 -14.54 -10.37 -2.28
C ASN A 25 -13.23 -10.87 -2.89
N THR A 26 -12.84 -10.39 -4.07
CA THR A 26 -11.71 -10.90 -4.86
C THR A 26 -10.59 -9.89 -5.04
N LEU A 27 -10.89 -8.59 -4.93
CA LEU A 27 -9.89 -7.52 -4.97
C LEU A 27 -8.85 -7.70 -3.85
N THR A 28 -7.72 -7.03 -3.99
CA THR A 28 -6.70 -6.94 -2.94
C THR A 28 -6.31 -5.50 -2.74
N TYR A 29 -6.90 -4.87 -1.71
CA TYR A 29 -6.49 -3.56 -1.23
C TYR A 29 -5.79 -3.68 0.10
N SER A 30 -4.81 -2.82 0.33
CA SER A 30 -3.81 -2.98 1.38
C SER A 30 -3.15 -1.64 1.66
N GLU A 31 -3.07 -1.28 2.94
CA GLU A 31 -2.43 -0.07 3.45
C GLU A 31 -1.38 -0.47 4.50
N PHE A 32 -0.16 0.11 4.44
CA PHE A 32 0.91 -0.20 5.40
C PHE A 32 1.83 1.00 5.63
N GLY A 33 2.06 1.37 6.90
CA GLY A 33 3.01 2.40 7.27
C GLY A 33 2.69 3.80 6.72
N ASN A 34 1.43 4.06 6.36
CA ASN A 34 0.99 5.40 5.94
C ASN A 34 0.93 6.35 7.15
N ARG A 35 1.09 7.64 6.90
CA ARG A 35 1.10 8.71 7.92
C ARG A 35 0.24 9.89 7.47
N GLY A 36 -0.04 10.82 8.38
CA GLY A 36 -0.90 11.99 8.11
C GLY A 36 -2.37 11.77 8.49
N PRO A 37 -3.20 12.82 8.42
CA PRO A 37 -4.56 12.81 8.93
C PRO A 37 -5.51 11.82 8.21
N GLY A 38 -5.25 11.50 6.95
CA GLY A 38 -6.03 10.52 6.18
C GLY A 38 -5.60 9.07 6.36
N ALA A 39 -4.53 8.80 7.12
CA ALA A 39 -3.97 7.44 7.26
C ALA A 39 -4.67 6.57 8.32
N ILE A 40 -5.62 7.13 9.05
CA ILE A 40 -6.45 6.44 10.06
C ILE A 40 -7.29 5.36 9.36
N MET A 41 -7.14 4.11 9.79
CA MET A 41 -7.71 2.93 9.10
C MET A 41 -8.95 2.33 9.79
N GLU A 42 -9.29 2.82 10.97
CA GLU A 42 -10.31 2.28 11.87
C GLU A 42 -11.67 2.19 11.17
N LYS A 43 -11.98 3.22 10.38
CA LYS A 43 -13.24 3.36 9.63
C LYS A 43 -13.18 2.82 8.20
N ARG A 44 -12.06 2.25 7.76
CA ARG A 44 -11.95 1.66 6.42
C ARG A 44 -12.98 0.55 6.23
N VAL A 45 -13.49 0.47 5.01
CA VAL A 45 -14.44 -0.57 4.59
C VAL A 45 -13.92 -1.97 4.92
N LYS A 46 -14.82 -2.87 5.35
CA LYS A 46 -14.47 -4.23 5.82
C LYS A 46 -14.66 -5.30 4.76
N TRP A 47 -14.49 -4.95 3.47
CA TRP A 47 -14.64 -5.91 2.38
C TRP A 47 -13.61 -7.03 2.52
N LYS A 48 -13.97 -8.26 2.12
CA LYS A 48 -13.07 -9.41 2.19
C LYS A 48 -11.77 -9.20 1.40
N GLY A 49 -11.82 -8.39 0.33
CA GLY A 49 -10.66 -8.01 -0.46
C GLY A 49 -9.75 -6.95 0.18
N VAL A 50 -10.21 -6.22 1.20
CA VAL A 50 -9.34 -5.34 1.99
C VAL A 50 -8.57 -6.21 2.98
N LYS A 51 -7.24 -6.24 2.82
CA LYS A 51 -6.34 -7.05 3.63
C LYS A 51 -5.54 -6.16 4.55
N ASN A 52 -5.51 -6.52 5.83
CA ASN A 52 -4.51 -6.01 6.76
C ASN A 52 -3.13 -6.36 6.18
N SER A 53 -2.26 -5.36 6.11
CA SER A 53 -0.89 -5.57 5.65
C SER A 53 0.03 -5.62 6.85
N ASP A 54 0.76 -6.71 6.98
CA ASP A 54 1.97 -6.75 7.80
C ASP A 54 3.19 -6.43 6.93
N ILE A 55 4.34 -6.29 7.58
CA ILE A 55 5.60 -5.98 6.90
C ILE A 55 5.98 -7.04 5.87
N SER A 56 5.69 -8.32 6.13
CA SER A 56 6.05 -9.42 5.21
C SER A 56 5.24 -9.36 3.92
N ARG A 57 3.96 -9.00 4.01
CA ARG A 57 3.09 -8.76 2.87
C ARG A 57 3.49 -7.50 2.12
N ALA A 58 3.76 -6.41 2.84
CA ALA A 58 4.17 -5.14 2.24
C ALA A 58 5.47 -5.28 1.43
N LYS A 59 6.45 -6.07 1.91
CA LYS A 59 7.70 -6.34 1.18
C LYS A 59 7.49 -7.02 -0.17
N LYS A 60 6.42 -7.79 -0.36
CA LYS A 60 6.09 -8.38 -1.69
C LYS A 60 5.76 -7.33 -2.74
N PHE A 61 5.35 -6.14 -2.30
CA PHE A 61 4.97 -5.02 -3.16
C PHE A 61 6.03 -3.91 -3.18
N SER A 62 7.20 -4.11 -2.55
CA SER A 62 8.32 -3.20 -2.74
C SER A 62 8.92 -3.35 -4.14
N SER A 63 9.76 -2.40 -4.55
CA SER A 63 10.40 -2.39 -5.87
C SER A 63 11.13 -3.72 -6.16
N GLN A 64 11.83 -4.26 -5.16
CA GLN A 64 12.50 -5.54 -5.27
C GLN A 64 11.53 -6.71 -5.23
N GLY A 65 10.57 -6.71 -4.29
CA GLY A 65 9.64 -7.83 -4.14
C GLY A 65 8.75 -8.03 -5.36
N PHE A 66 8.33 -6.95 -6.02
CA PHE A 66 7.40 -6.98 -7.14
C PHE A 66 8.09 -7.02 -8.51
N MET A 67 9.11 -6.18 -8.71
CA MET A 67 9.71 -5.97 -10.04
C MET A 67 11.16 -6.47 -10.15
N LYS A 68 11.73 -7.01 -9.06
CA LYS A 68 13.17 -7.30 -8.97
C LYS A 68 14.04 -6.11 -9.39
N ALA A 69 13.64 -4.91 -8.96
CA ALA A 69 14.19 -3.66 -9.44
C ALA A 69 15.71 -3.54 -9.27
N ALA A 70 16.30 -4.15 -8.24
CA ALA A 70 17.75 -4.13 -8.02
C ALA A 70 18.54 -4.82 -9.15
N ASP A 71 17.90 -5.74 -9.90
CA ASP A 71 18.54 -6.50 -10.98
C ASP A 71 18.74 -5.64 -12.24
N TRP A 72 18.01 -4.52 -12.39
CA TRP A 72 18.02 -3.76 -13.64
C TRP A 72 18.02 -2.25 -13.52
N VAL A 73 17.39 -1.66 -12.50
CA VAL A 73 17.32 -0.20 -12.33
C VAL A 73 18.69 0.44 -12.16
N PRO A 74 19.68 -0.13 -11.44
CA PRO A 74 21.00 0.51 -11.32
C PRO A 74 21.68 0.80 -12.67
N ARG A 75 21.37 0.02 -13.72
CA ARG A 75 21.92 0.22 -15.07
C ARG A 75 21.33 1.43 -15.80
N THR A 76 20.23 1.98 -15.31
CA THR A 76 19.59 3.18 -15.90
C THR A 76 20.16 4.48 -15.34
N GLY A 77 20.93 4.43 -14.26
CA GLY A 77 21.45 5.61 -13.55
C GLY A 77 20.44 6.28 -12.62
N VAL A 78 19.23 5.74 -12.48
CA VAL A 78 18.20 6.27 -11.57
C VAL A 78 18.44 5.77 -10.14
N PRO A 79 18.35 6.64 -9.12
CA PRO A 79 18.41 6.22 -7.71
C PRO A 79 17.31 5.22 -7.37
N LEU A 80 17.65 4.15 -6.64
CA LEU A 80 16.71 3.08 -6.26
C LEU A 80 16.69 2.88 -4.75
N ASN A 81 15.48 2.97 -4.17
CA ASN A 81 15.15 2.31 -2.91
C ASN A 81 14.44 1.00 -3.23
N ALA A 82 15.14 -0.11 -3.00
CA ALA A 82 14.71 -1.43 -3.46
C ALA A 82 13.64 -2.06 -2.54
N ASP A 83 13.63 -1.71 -1.25
CA ASP A 83 12.70 -2.28 -0.27
C ASP A 83 11.97 -1.19 0.54
N LEU A 84 11.09 -1.61 1.47
CA LEU A 84 10.47 -0.73 2.44
C LEU A 84 11.53 0.01 3.25
N ILE A 85 11.28 1.29 3.51
CA ILE A 85 12.16 2.11 4.34
C ILE A 85 11.93 1.71 5.80
N ASP A 86 13.00 1.36 6.52
CA ASP A 86 12.90 1.16 7.96
C ASP A 86 12.49 2.49 8.62
N VAL A 87 11.29 2.51 9.18
CA VAL A 87 10.86 3.61 10.05
C VAL A 87 11.57 3.36 11.38
N LYS A 88 12.75 3.94 11.59
CA LYS A 88 13.35 3.97 12.93
C LYS A 88 12.31 4.60 13.87
N SER A 89 11.91 3.82 14.87
CA SER A 89 11.09 4.22 16.01
C SER A 89 11.70 5.39 16.76
#